data_AF-A0A524J8J6-F1
#
_entry.id   AF-A0A524J8J6-F1
#
_cell.length_a   1.000
_cell.length_b   1.000
_cell.length_c   1.000
_cell.angle_alpha   90.00
_cell.angle_beta   90.00
_cell.angle_gamma   90.00
#
_symmetry.space_group_name_H-M   'P 1'
#
loop_
_entity.id
_entity.type
_entity.pdbx_description
1 polymer ?
#
loop_
_entity_poly.entity_id
_entity_poly.type
_entity_poly.pdbx_seq_one_letter_code
_entity_poly.pdbx_strand_id
1 'polypeptide(L)'
;PILVAEFGYVSFPGVYEGTGGEKAHAEVVAGEYAGMSAPYVCGAAVWCWADHPWPAATFTFANHLGISPYGVVARNRRKKRPYWLIRQLFRERQGIQEPPQISHTYSTPAGFGVTLVRTHMENIPQVPFPEGFGIRPMRLDEGGLWTDIWNDAESENTVDAGLFHREFSHDYLATTWRSYVVTDPRGLAVGIISGWYNQQFQGRLWGVIHWVALRRRVWGKGLGKAMMSHAMNQLAKEHDRVYLGTQTKRFPAIKIYLDFGFVPLLDFPGAEDVWREVAANLYHPTFVDLGWRDPE
;
A
#
# COMPACT_ATOMS: atom_id res chain seq x y z
N PRO A 1 -41.38 9.32 -1.14
CA PRO A 1 -39.93 9.06 -1.09
C PRO A 1 -39.42 8.95 -2.52
N ILE A 2 -38.48 9.79 -2.92
CA ILE A 2 -37.86 9.77 -4.25
C ILE A 2 -36.50 9.05 -4.11
N LEU A 3 -36.31 8.01 -4.91
CA LEU A 3 -34.99 7.42 -5.18
C LEU A 3 -34.43 8.08 -6.43
N VAL A 4 -33.34 8.82 -6.31
CA VAL A 4 -32.61 9.36 -7.48
C VAL A 4 -31.66 8.26 -7.94
N ALA A 5 -31.96 7.67 -9.09
CA ALA A 5 -31.49 6.33 -9.44
C ALA A 5 -30.08 6.27 -10.04
N GLU A 6 -29.53 7.37 -10.57
CA GLU A 6 -28.19 7.32 -11.15
C GLU A 6 -27.58 8.71 -11.27
N PHE A 7 -26.37 8.87 -10.77
CA PHE A 7 -25.46 9.91 -11.21
C PHE A 7 -24.08 9.30 -11.35
N GLY A 8 -23.45 9.64 -12.46
CA GLY A 8 -22.16 9.15 -12.88
C GLY A 8 -21.63 10.10 -13.93
N TYR A 9 -20.40 10.54 -13.72
CA TYR A 9 -19.67 11.33 -14.70
C TYR A 9 -18.54 10.48 -15.29
N VAL A 10 -18.00 10.95 -16.43
CA VAL A 10 -16.83 10.33 -17.06
C VAL A 10 -15.67 10.35 -16.06
N SER A 11 -15.04 9.20 -15.84
CA SER A 11 -13.90 9.07 -14.95
C SER A 11 -12.99 7.94 -15.41
N PHE A 12 -11.89 8.29 -16.06
CA PHE A 12 -10.91 7.29 -16.48
C PHE A 12 -9.98 6.90 -15.32
N PRO A 13 -9.75 5.60 -15.06
CA PRO A 13 -8.82 5.17 -14.03
C PRO A 13 -7.43 5.75 -14.29
N GLY A 14 -6.86 6.44 -13.31
CA GLY A 14 -5.52 7.02 -13.41
C GLY A 14 -5.43 8.32 -14.21
N VAL A 15 -6.56 8.92 -14.60
CA VAL A 15 -6.63 10.27 -15.19
C VAL A 15 -7.20 11.20 -14.13
N TYR A 16 -6.48 12.25 -13.74
CA TYR A 16 -6.89 13.09 -12.60
C TYR A 16 -7.30 14.51 -12.99
N GLU A 17 -6.68 15.06 -14.03
CA GLU A 17 -6.96 16.39 -14.56
C GLU A 17 -7.93 16.33 -15.75
N GLY A 18 -8.58 17.46 -16.04
CA GLY A 18 -9.51 17.59 -17.17
C GLY A 18 -10.91 17.02 -16.90
N THR A 19 -11.79 17.17 -17.88
CA THR A 19 -13.23 16.87 -17.75
C THR A 19 -13.56 15.39 -17.57
N GLY A 20 -12.65 14.48 -17.94
CA GLY A 20 -12.76 13.03 -17.70
C GLY A 20 -11.95 12.53 -16.51
N GLY A 21 -11.37 13.45 -15.72
CA GLY A 21 -10.51 13.13 -14.59
C GLY A 21 -11.31 12.69 -13.35
N GLU A 22 -10.70 11.81 -12.54
CA GLU A 22 -11.28 11.33 -11.28
C GLU A 22 -11.57 12.48 -10.29
N LYS A 23 -10.82 13.59 -10.34
CA LYS A 23 -11.06 14.79 -9.52
C LYS A 23 -12.35 15.50 -9.93
N ALA A 24 -12.53 15.78 -11.22
CA ALA A 24 -13.73 16.43 -11.73
C ALA A 24 -14.99 15.61 -11.41
N HIS A 25 -14.93 14.28 -11.58
CA HIS A 25 -16.05 13.42 -11.20
C HIS A 25 -16.33 13.46 -9.70
N ALA A 26 -15.31 13.47 -8.84
CA ALA A 26 -15.52 13.60 -7.40
C ALA A 26 -16.20 14.94 -7.06
N GLU A 27 -15.76 16.05 -7.66
CA GLU A 27 -16.40 17.36 -7.45
C GLU A 27 -17.87 17.38 -7.90
N VAL A 28 -18.19 16.77 -9.05
CA VAL A 28 -19.57 16.62 -9.55
C VAL A 28 -20.42 15.81 -8.57
N VAL A 29 -19.93 14.65 -8.13
CA VAL A 29 -20.63 13.79 -7.16
C VAL A 29 -20.91 14.51 -5.84
N ALA A 30 -19.97 15.32 -5.34
CA ALA A 30 -20.18 16.10 -4.13
C ALA A 30 -21.32 17.11 -4.32
N GLY A 31 -21.33 17.83 -5.45
CA GLY A 31 -22.36 18.80 -5.79
C GLY A 31 -23.74 18.17 -5.94
N GLU A 32 -23.83 17.06 -6.68
CA GLU A 32 -25.07 16.31 -6.87
C GLU A 32 -25.62 15.78 -5.54
N TYR A 33 -24.75 15.18 -4.71
CA TYR A 33 -25.15 14.62 -3.42
C TYR A 33 -25.65 15.68 -2.44
N ALA A 34 -25.07 16.90 -2.46
CA ALA A 34 -25.56 18.02 -1.66
C ALA A 34 -27.01 18.41 -2.01
N GLY A 35 -27.37 18.32 -3.28
CA GLY A 35 -28.75 18.51 -3.77
C GLY A 35 -29.74 17.43 -3.31
N MET A 36 -29.25 16.31 -2.77
CA MET A 36 -30.07 15.18 -2.30
C MET A 36 -30.42 15.25 -0.81
N SER A 37 -30.37 16.43 -0.20
CA SER A 37 -30.66 16.68 1.22
C SER A 37 -32.14 16.95 1.53
N ALA A 38 -33.01 16.98 0.51
CA ALA A 38 -34.43 17.27 0.69
C ALA A 38 -35.16 16.16 1.49
N PRO A 39 -36.16 16.51 2.34
CA PRO A 39 -36.81 15.59 3.28
C PRO A 39 -37.58 14.44 2.59
N TYR A 40 -37.91 14.58 1.31
CA TYR A 40 -38.59 13.56 0.52
C TYR A 40 -37.63 12.62 -0.23
N VAL A 41 -36.32 12.87 -0.22
CA VAL A 41 -35.31 12.01 -0.84
C VAL A 41 -34.91 10.92 0.17
N CYS A 42 -35.09 9.65 -0.21
CA CYS A 42 -34.80 8.52 0.68
C CYS A 42 -33.42 7.90 0.43
N GLY A 43 -32.71 8.31 -0.62
CA GLY A 43 -31.41 7.76 -0.95
C GLY A 43 -30.89 8.22 -2.31
N ALA A 44 -29.65 7.82 -2.56
CA ALA A 44 -28.89 8.14 -3.77
C ALA A 44 -28.33 6.82 -4.32
N ALA A 45 -28.47 6.60 -5.62
CA ALA A 45 -27.84 5.47 -6.29
C ALA A 45 -26.66 5.95 -7.14
N VAL A 46 -25.53 5.26 -6.97
CA VAL A 46 -24.24 5.62 -7.54
C VAL A 46 -23.82 4.54 -8.50
N TRP A 47 -23.37 4.95 -9.68
CA TRP A 47 -22.81 4.01 -10.63
C TRP A 47 -21.50 3.41 -10.09
N CYS A 48 -21.53 2.13 -9.74
CA CYS A 48 -20.42 1.51 -9.01
C CYS A 48 -19.26 1.12 -9.92
N TRP A 49 -19.55 0.50 -11.07
CA TRP A 49 -18.54 -0.13 -11.93
C TRP A 49 -18.28 0.66 -13.19
N ALA A 50 -17.05 1.15 -13.30
CA ALA A 50 -16.51 1.66 -14.52
C ALA A 50 -15.77 0.60 -15.32
N ASP A 51 -15.58 0.95 -16.57
CA ASP A 51 -14.79 0.26 -17.56
C ASP A 51 -15.36 -1.11 -17.95
N HIS A 52 -16.70 -1.21 -17.98
CA HIS A 52 -17.43 -2.34 -18.57
C HIS A 52 -17.64 -2.18 -20.08
N PRO A 53 -17.81 -3.27 -20.85
CA PRO A 53 -18.01 -3.16 -22.29
C PRO A 53 -19.22 -2.30 -22.65
N TRP A 54 -19.03 -1.43 -23.63
CA TRP A 54 -20.06 -0.66 -24.31
C TRP A 54 -20.08 -1.04 -25.79
N PRO A 55 -21.25 -1.03 -26.45
CA PRO A 55 -21.28 -1.17 -27.90
C PRO A 55 -20.61 0.05 -28.53
N ALA A 56 -19.48 -0.16 -29.23
CA ALA A 56 -18.65 0.92 -29.79
C ALA A 56 -19.41 1.86 -30.76
N ALA A 57 -20.52 1.38 -31.35
CA ALA A 57 -21.35 2.15 -32.27
C ALA A 57 -22.39 3.05 -31.57
N THR A 58 -22.66 2.87 -30.28
CA THR A 58 -23.83 3.50 -29.62
C THR A 58 -23.55 4.90 -29.07
N PHE A 59 -22.32 5.20 -28.67
CA PHE A 59 -22.00 6.41 -27.89
C PHE A 59 -21.05 7.36 -28.62
N THR A 60 -21.53 8.02 -29.68
CA THR A 60 -20.81 9.06 -30.44
C THR A 60 -20.32 10.22 -29.55
N PHE A 61 -21.12 10.62 -28.56
CA PHE A 61 -20.75 11.68 -27.62
C PHE A 61 -19.54 11.33 -26.74
N ALA A 62 -19.22 10.04 -26.62
CA ALA A 62 -18.07 9.53 -25.87
C ALA A 62 -16.99 8.98 -26.82
N ASN A 63 -16.86 9.56 -28.02
CA ASN A 63 -15.85 9.20 -29.02
C ASN A 63 -15.75 7.70 -29.32
N HIS A 64 -16.90 7.00 -29.38
CA HIS A 64 -16.97 5.58 -29.71
C HIS A 64 -16.19 4.65 -28.77
N LEU A 65 -16.03 5.04 -27.51
CA LEU A 65 -15.40 4.18 -26.50
C LEU A 65 -16.12 2.82 -26.42
N GLY A 66 -15.36 1.74 -26.63
CA GLY A 66 -15.85 0.37 -26.44
C GLY A 66 -15.99 -0.04 -24.98
N ILE A 67 -15.69 0.87 -24.05
CA ILE A 67 -15.64 0.65 -22.62
C ILE A 67 -16.21 1.90 -21.92
N SER A 68 -17.15 1.70 -20.99
CA SER A 68 -17.79 2.77 -20.22
C SER A 68 -16.82 3.45 -19.27
N PRO A 69 -16.56 4.76 -19.36
CA PRO A 69 -15.72 5.43 -18.36
C PRO A 69 -16.48 5.82 -17.08
N TYR A 70 -17.75 5.45 -16.94
CA TYR A 70 -18.60 5.92 -15.85
C TYR A 70 -18.49 5.01 -14.63
N GLY A 71 -18.32 5.59 -13.45
CA GLY A 71 -18.41 4.87 -12.17
C GLY A 71 -17.32 5.19 -11.18
N VAL A 72 -17.34 4.49 -10.04
CA VAL A 72 -16.45 4.79 -8.91
C VAL A 72 -15.43 3.68 -8.60
N VAL A 73 -15.59 2.49 -9.18
CA VAL A 73 -14.65 1.37 -9.10
C VAL A 73 -14.40 0.84 -10.51
N ALA A 74 -13.14 0.69 -10.93
CA ALA A 74 -12.81 0.12 -12.24
C ALA A 74 -13.06 -1.39 -12.30
N ARG A 75 -13.19 -1.95 -13.51
CA ARG A 75 -13.38 -3.41 -13.75
C ARG A 75 -12.34 -4.30 -13.06
N ASN A 76 -11.10 -3.82 -12.89
CA ASN A 76 -10.03 -4.52 -12.17
C ASN A 76 -10.11 -4.35 -10.63
N ARG A 77 -11.24 -3.87 -10.11
CA ARG A 77 -11.53 -3.62 -8.69
C ARG A 77 -10.68 -2.55 -8.02
N ARG A 78 -10.06 -1.64 -8.79
CA ARG A 78 -9.41 -0.44 -8.25
C ARG A 78 -10.45 0.63 -7.94
N LYS A 79 -10.35 1.25 -6.76
CA LYS A 79 -11.26 2.32 -6.33
C LYS A 79 -10.77 3.63 -6.91
N LYS A 80 -11.67 4.38 -7.57
CA LYS A 80 -11.41 5.72 -8.11
C LYS A 80 -11.64 6.77 -7.02
N ARG A 81 -11.15 7.99 -7.19
CA ARG A 81 -11.37 9.12 -6.25
C ARG A 81 -12.84 9.32 -5.86
N PRO A 82 -13.84 9.24 -6.77
CA PRO A 82 -15.25 9.38 -6.41
C PRO A 82 -15.77 8.31 -5.43
N TYR A 83 -15.17 7.10 -5.38
CA TYR A 83 -15.57 6.07 -4.42
C TYR A 83 -15.33 6.53 -2.99
N TRP A 84 -14.17 7.15 -2.74
CA TRP A 84 -13.78 7.62 -1.41
C TRP A 84 -14.69 8.73 -0.92
N LEU A 85 -15.02 9.66 -1.82
CA LEU A 85 -15.98 10.71 -1.54
C LEU A 85 -17.35 10.14 -1.18
N ILE A 86 -17.87 9.22 -1.99
CA ILE A 86 -19.21 8.64 -1.76
C ILE A 86 -19.26 7.85 -0.46
N ARG A 87 -18.18 7.11 -0.16
CA ARG A 87 -18.03 6.41 1.11
C ARG A 87 -18.09 7.39 2.29
N GLN A 88 -17.32 8.48 2.22
CA GLN A 88 -17.31 9.52 3.25
C GLN A 88 -18.71 10.12 3.42
N LEU A 89 -19.32 10.58 2.34
CA LEU A 89 -20.67 11.18 2.32
C LEU A 89 -21.75 10.22 2.84
N PHE A 90 -21.64 8.94 2.52
CA PHE A 90 -22.54 7.91 3.03
C PHE A 90 -22.36 7.75 4.55
N ARG A 91 -21.12 7.58 5.01
CA ARG A 91 -20.82 7.34 6.43
C ARG A 91 -21.18 8.53 7.31
N GLU A 92 -20.87 9.74 6.87
CA GLU A 92 -21.30 10.99 7.52
C GLU A 92 -22.82 11.02 7.67
N ARG A 93 -23.58 10.73 6.60
CA ARG A 93 -25.05 10.66 6.66
C ARG A 93 -25.57 9.58 7.60
N GLN A 94 -24.85 8.47 7.75
CA GLN A 94 -25.22 7.38 8.66
C GLN A 94 -24.70 7.61 10.10
N GLY A 95 -23.98 8.69 10.38
CA GLY A 95 -23.30 8.89 11.67
C GLY A 95 -22.23 7.84 11.98
N ILE A 96 -21.73 7.15 10.95
CA ILE A 96 -20.68 6.14 11.08
C ILE A 96 -19.34 6.84 11.02
N GLN A 97 -18.51 6.68 12.05
CA GLN A 97 -17.16 7.22 12.04
C GLN A 97 -16.30 6.57 10.95
N GLU A 98 -15.46 7.37 10.28
CA GLU A 98 -14.47 6.84 9.37
C GLU A 98 -13.45 6.00 10.16
N PRO A 99 -13.18 4.75 9.75
CA PRO A 99 -12.10 4.00 10.36
C PRO A 99 -10.84 4.85 10.24
N PRO A 100 -9.98 4.87 11.27
CA PRO A 100 -8.71 5.55 11.18
C PRO A 100 -8.03 5.05 9.91
N GLN A 101 -7.88 5.95 8.93
CA GLN A 101 -6.96 5.69 7.83
C GLN A 101 -5.62 5.41 8.48
N ILE A 102 -4.82 4.49 7.93
CA ILE A 102 -3.38 4.54 8.18
C ILE A 102 -3.00 5.94 7.71
N SER A 103 -2.85 6.84 8.67
CA SER A 103 -2.85 8.25 8.39
C SER A 103 -1.57 8.52 7.63
N HIS A 104 -1.73 8.85 6.35
CA HIS A 104 -0.73 9.53 5.55
C HIS A 104 -0.60 11.00 5.98
N THR A 105 -1.33 11.43 7.02
CA THR A 105 -1.35 12.79 7.57
C THR A 105 -0.37 12.99 8.73
N TYR A 106 0.19 11.93 9.32
CA TYR A 106 1.31 12.07 10.26
C TYR A 106 2.63 12.00 9.48
N SER A 107 3.23 13.17 9.25
CA SER A 107 4.64 13.24 8.88
C SER A 107 5.46 12.92 10.12
N THR A 108 6.34 11.93 10.03
CA THR A 108 7.45 11.79 10.99
C THR A 108 8.70 12.45 10.39
N PRO A 109 9.81 12.55 11.14
CA PRO A 109 11.10 12.93 10.56
C PRO A 109 11.47 12.12 9.30
N ALA A 110 11.08 10.84 9.26
CA ALA A 110 11.31 9.92 8.14
C ALA A 110 10.27 10.02 7.00
N GLY A 111 9.39 11.02 7.04
CA GLY A 111 8.43 11.36 5.99
C GLY A 111 7.00 10.87 6.27
N PHE A 112 6.18 10.81 5.22
CA PHE A 112 4.81 10.31 5.29
C PHE A 112 4.81 8.79 5.22
N GLY A 113 3.90 8.15 5.95
CA GLY A 113 3.64 6.72 5.77
C GLY A 113 3.23 6.44 4.31
N VAL A 114 3.69 5.34 3.73
CA VAL A 114 3.27 4.86 2.41
C VAL A 114 3.16 3.35 2.41
N THR A 115 2.27 2.82 1.59
CA THR A 115 2.06 1.37 1.46
C THR A 115 2.43 0.91 0.06
N LEU A 116 3.14 -0.22 -0.03
CA LEU A 116 3.36 -0.92 -1.28
C LEU A 116 2.71 -2.30 -1.23
N VAL A 117 2.24 -2.77 -2.38
CA VAL A 117 1.57 -4.06 -2.55
C VAL A 117 2.23 -4.87 -3.66
N ARG A 118 2.28 -6.19 -3.52
CA ARG A 118 2.59 -7.14 -4.58
C ARG A 118 1.47 -8.17 -4.62
N THR A 119 0.76 -8.25 -5.75
CA THR A 119 -0.49 -9.01 -5.85
C THR A 119 -0.32 -10.46 -6.27
N HIS A 120 0.91 -10.95 -6.40
CA HIS A 120 1.26 -12.33 -6.72
C HIS A 120 2.61 -12.70 -6.06
N MET A 121 2.86 -13.99 -5.83
CA MET A 121 4.14 -14.49 -5.29
C MET A 121 5.03 -15.20 -6.33
N GLU A 122 4.69 -15.11 -7.61
CA GLU A 122 5.50 -15.61 -8.73
C GLU A 122 6.77 -14.76 -8.92
N ASN A 123 7.86 -15.32 -9.46
CA ASN A 123 9.08 -14.56 -9.83
C ASN A 123 9.65 -13.68 -8.72
N ILE A 124 9.71 -14.21 -7.49
CA ILE A 124 10.41 -13.55 -6.38
C ILE A 124 11.91 -13.49 -6.72
N PRO A 125 12.56 -12.32 -6.70
CA PRO A 125 14.01 -12.24 -6.87
C PRO A 125 14.73 -13.13 -5.86
N GLN A 126 15.65 -13.97 -6.34
CA GLN A 126 16.43 -14.88 -5.52
C GLN A 126 17.83 -14.29 -5.32
N VAL A 127 18.03 -13.61 -4.19
CA VAL A 127 19.32 -12.99 -3.85
C VAL A 127 19.94 -13.76 -2.69
N PRO A 128 21.11 -14.42 -2.90
CA PRO A 128 21.79 -15.12 -1.82
C PRO A 128 22.40 -14.13 -0.82
N PHE A 129 22.66 -14.60 0.41
CA PHE A 129 23.47 -13.83 1.35
C PHE A 129 24.93 -13.76 0.86
N PRO A 130 25.61 -12.61 1.05
CA PRO A 130 27.07 -12.53 0.87
C PRO A 130 27.79 -13.54 1.76
N GLU A 131 29.02 -13.90 1.37
CA GLU A 131 29.82 -14.89 2.09
C GLU A 131 29.91 -14.61 3.60
N GLY A 132 29.68 -15.66 4.40
CA GLY A 132 29.68 -15.62 5.85
C GLY A 132 28.44 -14.98 6.50
N PHE A 133 27.61 -14.25 5.74
CA PHE A 133 26.32 -13.79 6.25
C PHE A 133 25.28 -14.89 6.16
N GLY A 134 24.30 -14.84 7.07
CA GLY A 134 23.24 -15.84 7.13
C GLY A 134 21.93 -15.29 7.69
N ILE A 135 20.93 -16.16 7.74
CA ILE A 135 19.63 -15.87 8.32
C ILE A 135 19.14 -17.09 9.09
N ARG A 136 18.51 -16.86 10.23
CA ARG A 136 17.90 -17.91 11.06
C ARG A 136 16.56 -17.43 11.62
N PRO A 137 15.65 -18.34 12.01
CA PRO A 137 14.49 -17.94 12.79
C PRO A 137 14.89 -17.28 14.09
N MET A 138 14.08 -16.32 14.52
CA MET A 138 14.22 -15.65 15.80
C MET A 138 13.81 -16.61 16.93
N ARG A 139 14.48 -16.52 18.07
CA ARG A 139 14.11 -17.28 19.26
C ARG A 139 13.07 -16.51 20.08
N LEU A 140 12.32 -17.25 20.89
CA LEU A 140 11.21 -16.70 21.67
C LEU A 140 11.66 -15.66 22.72
N ASP A 141 12.92 -15.69 23.14
CA ASP A 141 13.53 -14.79 24.12
C ASP A 141 14.31 -13.62 23.48
N GLU A 142 14.27 -13.46 22.15
CA GLU A 142 15.07 -12.46 21.42
C GLU A 142 14.35 -11.12 21.19
N GLY A 143 13.26 -10.82 21.91
CA GLY A 143 12.58 -9.52 21.82
C GLY A 143 13.47 -8.33 22.18
N GLY A 144 14.38 -8.50 23.15
CA GLY A 144 15.39 -7.49 23.47
C GLY A 144 16.40 -7.28 22.35
N LEU A 145 16.82 -8.37 21.69
CA LEU A 145 17.72 -8.31 20.54
C LEU A 145 17.09 -7.58 19.34
N TRP A 146 15.81 -7.85 19.08
CA TRP A 146 15.03 -7.16 18.06
C TRP A 146 14.99 -5.65 18.31
N THR A 147 14.78 -5.26 19.56
CA THR A 147 14.70 -3.85 19.98
C THR A 147 16.05 -3.14 19.82
N ASP A 148 17.14 -3.81 20.20
CA ASP A 148 18.50 -3.28 20.06
C ASP A 148 18.90 -3.07 18.59
N ILE A 149 18.57 -4.02 17.71
CA ILE A 149 18.82 -3.88 16.27
C ILE A 149 18.02 -2.71 15.69
N TRP A 150 16.78 -2.50 16.12
CA TRP A 150 15.96 -1.38 15.67
C TRP A 150 16.55 -0.04 16.06
N ASN A 151 16.94 0.11 17.32
CA ASN A 151 17.53 1.35 17.82
C ASN A 151 18.90 1.66 17.20
N ASP A 152 19.67 0.66 16.78
CA ASP A 152 20.90 0.87 15.99
C ASP A 152 20.59 1.30 14.54
N ALA A 153 19.63 0.62 13.91
CA ALA A 153 19.26 0.85 12.52
C ALA A 153 18.61 2.23 12.30
N GLU A 154 17.84 2.72 13.27
CA GLU A 154 17.05 3.94 13.14
C GLU A 154 17.70 5.12 13.88
N SER A 155 17.81 6.29 13.23
CA SER A 155 18.36 7.50 13.86
C SER A 155 17.30 8.42 14.42
N GLU A 156 16.10 8.37 13.85
CA GLU A 156 15.12 9.43 14.06
C GLU A 156 13.97 8.99 14.96
N ASN A 157 13.85 7.69 15.24
CA ASN A 157 12.81 7.10 16.08
C ASN A 157 13.41 6.02 16.98
N THR A 158 13.56 6.33 18.27
CA THR A 158 13.87 5.31 19.28
C THR A 158 12.62 4.49 19.55
N VAL A 159 12.74 3.17 19.48
CA VAL A 159 11.66 2.26 19.88
C VAL A 159 11.82 1.90 21.36
N ASP A 160 10.71 1.94 22.09
CA ASP A 160 10.69 1.51 23.49
C ASP A 160 10.70 -0.02 23.61
N ALA A 161 11.13 -0.53 24.77
CA ALA A 161 11.23 -1.95 25.06
C ALA A 161 9.88 -2.71 24.98
N GLY A 162 8.75 -2.01 25.08
CA GLY A 162 7.41 -2.59 24.98
C GLY A 162 6.90 -2.75 23.55
N LEU A 163 7.53 -2.11 22.56
CA LEU A 163 7.03 -2.12 21.18
C LEU A 163 6.96 -3.53 20.61
N PHE A 164 8.01 -4.33 20.79
CA PHE A 164 8.04 -5.71 20.34
C PHE A 164 6.83 -6.51 20.87
N HIS A 165 6.54 -6.41 22.16
CA HIS A 165 5.39 -7.10 22.75
C HIS A 165 4.05 -6.57 22.23
N ARG A 166 3.91 -5.25 22.01
CA ARG A 166 2.68 -4.70 21.42
C ARG A 166 2.42 -5.21 20.02
N GLU A 167 3.48 -5.35 19.22
CA GLU A 167 3.38 -5.78 17.82
C GLU A 167 3.14 -7.29 17.67
N PHE A 168 3.76 -8.12 18.53
CA PHE A 168 3.77 -9.58 18.33
C PHE A 168 2.98 -10.39 19.37
N SER A 169 2.47 -9.78 20.45
CA SER A 169 1.79 -10.53 21.53
C SER A 169 0.53 -11.28 21.07
N HIS A 170 -0.14 -10.83 20.00
CA HIS A 170 -1.34 -11.49 19.48
C HIS A 170 -1.08 -12.92 18.98
N ASP A 171 0.13 -13.21 18.51
CA ASP A 171 0.58 -14.58 18.19
C ASP A 171 2.09 -14.71 18.46
N TYR A 172 2.45 -14.66 19.74
CA TYR A 172 3.84 -14.57 20.14
C TYR A 172 4.70 -15.76 19.66
N LEU A 173 4.14 -16.97 19.65
CA LEU A 173 4.85 -18.17 19.20
C LEU A 173 5.21 -18.08 17.73
N ALA A 174 4.36 -17.48 16.89
CA ALA A 174 4.63 -17.37 15.46
C ALA A 174 5.87 -16.58 15.11
N THR A 175 6.38 -15.74 16.01
CA THR A 175 7.69 -15.09 15.84
C THR A 175 8.81 -16.11 15.57
N THR A 176 8.72 -17.34 16.10
CA THR A 176 9.73 -18.38 15.93
C THR A 176 9.78 -19.03 14.54
N TRP A 177 8.78 -18.79 13.68
CA TRP A 177 8.79 -19.24 12.28
C TRP A 177 8.41 -18.14 11.26
N ARG A 178 8.05 -16.95 11.73
CA ARG A 178 7.72 -15.78 10.89
C ARG A 178 8.71 -14.64 11.02
N SER A 179 9.50 -14.58 12.08
CA SER A 179 10.53 -13.56 12.28
C SER A 179 11.92 -14.18 12.18
N TYR A 180 12.84 -13.43 11.59
CA TYR A 180 14.15 -13.91 11.24
C TYR A 180 15.24 -12.92 11.63
N VAL A 181 16.37 -13.44 12.08
CA VAL A 181 17.57 -12.70 12.45
C VAL A 181 18.64 -12.93 11.39
N VAL A 182 19.18 -11.85 10.85
CA VAL A 182 20.34 -11.85 9.95
C VAL A 182 21.61 -11.86 10.80
N THR A 183 22.55 -12.75 10.49
CA THR A 183 23.83 -12.89 11.20
C THR A 183 25.02 -12.50 10.32
N ASP A 184 26.05 -11.90 10.94
CA ASP A 184 27.34 -11.64 10.29
C ASP A 184 28.28 -12.87 10.33
N PRO A 185 29.46 -12.84 9.67
CA PRO A 185 30.41 -13.96 9.66
C PRO A 185 30.91 -14.43 11.03
N ARG A 186 30.70 -13.65 12.10
CA ARG A 186 31.03 -14.04 13.48
C ARG A 186 29.81 -14.61 14.22
N GLY A 187 28.68 -14.78 13.54
CA GLY A 187 27.41 -15.22 14.11
C GLY A 187 26.65 -14.12 14.86
N LEU A 188 27.10 -12.86 14.82
CA LEU A 188 26.43 -11.77 15.54
C LEU A 188 25.20 -11.29 14.76
N ALA A 189 24.12 -11.02 15.49
CA ALA A 189 22.89 -10.51 14.90
C ALA A 189 23.04 -9.05 14.42
N VAL A 190 22.77 -8.84 13.14
CA VAL A 190 22.94 -7.56 12.44
C VAL A 190 21.70 -7.06 11.73
N GLY A 191 20.62 -7.84 11.70
CA GLY A 191 19.35 -7.43 11.12
C GLY A 191 18.20 -8.31 11.54
N ILE A 192 16.99 -7.81 11.30
CA ILE A 192 15.73 -8.50 11.52
C ILE A 192 14.80 -8.28 10.33
N ILE A 193 14.07 -9.32 9.95
CA ILE A 193 12.92 -9.24 9.02
C ILE A 193 11.82 -10.15 9.55
N SER A 194 10.56 -9.75 9.45
CA SER A 194 9.45 -10.70 9.65
C SER A 194 8.47 -10.72 8.49
N GLY A 195 7.92 -11.90 8.23
CA GLY A 195 6.84 -12.18 7.30
C GLY A 195 5.58 -12.58 8.08
N TRP A 196 4.67 -11.63 8.24
CA TRP A 196 3.45 -11.76 9.02
C TRP A 196 2.19 -11.93 8.15
N TYR A 197 1.01 -11.81 8.75
CA TYR A 197 -0.28 -11.90 8.07
C TYR A 197 -1.26 -10.83 8.56
N ASN A 198 -2.13 -10.36 7.68
CA ASN A 198 -3.25 -9.49 8.02
C ASN A 198 -4.51 -10.00 7.31
N GLN A 199 -5.51 -10.39 8.09
CA GLN A 199 -6.76 -10.98 7.59
C GLN A 199 -7.74 -9.93 7.02
N GLN A 200 -7.55 -8.66 7.33
CA GLN A 200 -8.52 -7.59 7.06
C GLN A 200 -8.01 -6.55 6.07
N PHE A 201 -6.73 -6.60 5.67
CA PHE A 201 -6.17 -5.62 4.74
C PHE A 201 -6.87 -5.69 3.38
N GLN A 202 -7.49 -4.58 2.98
CA GLN A 202 -8.39 -4.51 1.82
C GLN A 202 -9.51 -5.56 1.81
N GLY A 203 -9.98 -6.00 2.99
CA GLY A 203 -11.08 -6.96 3.14
C GLY A 203 -10.73 -8.41 2.78
N ARG A 204 -9.44 -8.77 2.78
CA ARG A 204 -8.97 -10.15 2.50
C ARG A 204 -7.67 -10.45 3.24
N LEU A 205 -7.25 -11.71 3.22
CA LEU A 205 -5.97 -12.16 3.77
C LEU A 205 -4.79 -11.69 2.89
N TRP A 206 -3.77 -11.11 3.52
CA TRP A 206 -2.49 -10.76 2.90
C TRP A 206 -1.33 -11.16 3.79
N GLY A 207 -0.21 -11.53 3.16
CA GLY A 207 1.09 -11.54 3.83
C GLY A 207 1.55 -10.11 4.10
N VAL A 208 2.39 -9.93 5.12
CA VAL A 208 2.97 -8.62 5.46
C VAL A 208 4.47 -8.74 5.63
N ILE A 209 5.24 -7.90 4.95
CA ILE A 209 6.65 -7.71 5.31
C ILE A 209 6.70 -6.64 6.39
N HIS A 210 7.00 -7.06 7.62
CA HIS A 210 7.08 -6.20 8.80
C HIS A 210 7.70 -6.97 9.96
N TRP A 211 8.60 -6.45 10.79
CA TRP A 211 9.43 -5.24 10.68
C TRP A 211 10.73 -5.57 9.94
N VAL A 212 11.38 -4.58 9.29
CA VAL A 212 12.64 -4.75 8.54
C VAL A 212 13.70 -3.76 9.05
N ALA A 213 14.81 -4.26 9.58
CA ALA A 213 15.93 -3.43 10.01
C ALA A 213 17.29 -4.13 9.81
N LEU A 214 18.31 -3.33 9.52
CA LEU A 214 19.72 -3.74 9.47
C LEU A 214 20.54 -2.70 10.23
N ARG A 215 21.50 -3.15 11.04
CA ARG A 215 22.46 -2.27 11.70
C ARG A 215 23.23 -1.45 10.69
N ARG A 216 23.53 -0.19 11.00
CA ARG A 216 24.17 0.74 10.03
C ARG A 216 25.53 0.26 9.56
N ARG A 217 26.29 -0.40 10.44
CA ARG A 217 27.62 -0.94 10.12
C ARG A 217 27.65 -1.96 8.98
N VAL A 218 26.50 -2.55 8.62
CA VAL A 218 26.39 -3.55 7.55
C VAL A 218 25.60 -3.07 6.33
N TRP A 219 25.25 -1.78 6.25
CA TRP A 219 24.58 -1.21 5.09
C TRP A 219 25.45 -1.28 3.83
N GLY A 220 24.81 -1.22 2.66
CA GLY A 220 25.49 -1.27 1.36
C GLY A 220 26.04 -2.63 0.94
N LYS A 221 25.86 -3.69 1.76
CA LYS A 221 26.39 -5.05 1.49
C LYS A 221 25.38 -5.99 0.79
N GLY A 222 24.26 -5.47 0.29
CA GLY A 222 23.23 -6.31 -0.36
C GLY A 222 22.34 -7.13 0.58
N LEU A 223 22.56 -7.06 1.91
CA LEU A 223 21.82 -7.86 2.90
C LEU A 223 20.30 -7.62 2.88
N GLY A 224 19.86 -6.38 2.61
CA GLY A 224 18.44 -6.05 2.51
C GLY A 224 17.73 -6.84 1.42
N LYS A 225 18.38 -7.07 0.28
CA LYS A 225 17.82 -7.89 -0.80
C LYS A 225 17.83 -9.38 -0.45
N ALA A 226 18.87 -9.86 0.22
CA ALA A 226 18.97 -11.26 0.63
C ALA A 226 17.89 -11.64 1.67
N MET A 227 17.71 -10.81 2.71
CA MET A 227 16.68 -11.05 3.73
C MET A 227 15.26 -10.93 3.16
N MET A 228 15.03 -10.01 2.22
CA MET A 228 13.75 -9.92 1.49
C MET A 228 13.46 -11.18 0.68
N SER A 229 14.46 -11.72 -0.04
CA SER A 229 14.32 -12.98 -0.79
C SER A 229 13.85 -14.11 0.12
N HIS A 230 14.51 -14.26 1.27
CA HIS A 230 14.15 -15.27 2.26
C HIS A 230 12.72 -15.07 2.78
N ALA A 231 12.40 -13.88 3.31
CA ALA A 231 11.09 -13.61 3.91
C ALA A 231 9.93 -13.76 2.91
N MET A 232 10.13 -13.32 1.65
CA MET A 232 9.16 -13.47 0.57
C MET A 232 8.91 -14.94 0.23
N ASN A 233 9.96 -15.76 0.10
CA ASN A 233 9.82 -17.20 -0.14
C ASN A 233 9.09 -17.90 1.02
N GLN A 234 9.31 -17.46 2.26
CA GLN A 234 8.60 -17.99 3.42
C GLN A 234 7.11 -17.61 3.40
N LEU A 235 6.80 -16.35 3.08
CA LEU A 235 5.40 -15.89 2.91
C LEU A 235 4.67 -16.61 1.77
N ALA A 236 5.36 -16.89 0.67
CA ALA A 236 4.80 -17.54 -0.52
C ALA A 236 4.22 -18.95 -0.24
N LYS A 237 4.63 -19.59 0.86
CA LYS A 237 4.12 -20.89 1.29
C LYS A 237 2.66 -20.85 1.73
N GLU A 238 2.18 -19.69 2.17
CA GLU A 238 0.87 -19.53 2.83
C GLU A 238 0.06 -18.35 2.28
N HIS A 239 0.69 -17.47 1.48
CA HIS A 239 0.07 -16.27 0.96
C HIS A 239 0.30 -16.18 -0.55
N ASP A 240 -0.70 -15.68 -1.27
CA ASP A 240 -0.64 -15.41 -2.71
C ASP A 240 -0.33 -13.93 -3.03
N ARG A 241 -0.28 -13.09 -2.00
CA ARG A 241 -0.09 -11.63 -2.08
C ARG A 241 0.53 -11.09 -0.81
N VAL A 242 1.21 -9.96 -0.91
CA VAL A 242 1.92 -9.35 0.21
C VAL A 242 1.87 -7.84 0.12
N TYR A 243 1.82 -7.17 1.27
CA TYR A 243 1.98 -5.72 1.34
C TYR A 243 2.99 -5.36 2.44
N LEU A 244 3.40 -4.09 2.45
CA LEU A 244 4.20 -3.53 3.52
C LEU A 244 3.94 -2.03 3.66
N GLY A 245 4.15 -1.53 4.86
CA GLY A 245 4.22 -0.10 5.16
C GLY A 245 5.68 0.36 5.26
N THR A 246 5.97 1.57 4.79
CA THR A 246 7.24 2.26 5.00
C THR A 246 7.00 3.77 5.06
N GLN A 247 8.04 4.59 5.00
CA GLN A 247 7.95 6.05 5.01
C GLN A 247 8.70 6.65 3.82
N THR A 248 8.23 7.79 3.31
CA THR A 248 8.69 8.37 2.03
C THR A 248 10.18 8.66 1.95
N LYS A 249 10.86 9.02 3.05
CA LYS A 249 12.30 9.30 3.03
C LYS A 249 13.18 8.05 3.10
N ARG A 250 12.60 6.85 3.24
CA ARG A 250 13.34 5.58 3.28
C ARG A 250 13.68 5.08 1.87
N PHE A 251 14.29 5.94 1.04
CA PHE A 251 14.57 5.65 -0.38
C PHE A 251 15.30 4.33 -0.61
N PRO A 252 16.34 3.95 0.17
CA PRO A 252 17.00 2.65 -0.04
C PRO A 252 16.06 1.46 0.17
N ALA A 253 15.17 1.53 1.15
CA ALA A 253 14.19 0.47 1.41
C ALA A 253 13.11 0.43 0.32
N ILE A 254 12.56 1.61 -0.04
CA ILE A 254 11.58 1.74 -1.13
C ILE A 254 12.15 1.14 -2.42
N LYS A 255 13.39 1.46 -2.78
CA LYS A 255 14.04 0.88 -3.96
C LYS A 255 14.10 -0.64 -3.90
N ILE A 256 14.46 -1.23 -2.74
CA ILE A 256 14.46 -2.68 -2.59
C ILE A 256 13.05 -3.25 -2.79
N TYR A 257 12.02 -2.62 -2.23
CA TYR A 257 10.65 -3.11 -2.40
C TYR A 257 10.19 -3.05 -3.86
N LEU A 258 10.50 -1.97 -4.57
CA LEU A 258 10.21 -1.83 -6.00
C LEU A 258 11.02 -2.84 -6.85
N ASP A 259 12.30 -3.06 -6.55
CA ASP A 259 13.14 -4.11 -7.18
C ASP A 259 12.54 -5.51 -6.94
N PHE A 260 11.84 -5.70 -5.81
CA PHE A 260 11.07 -6.90 -5.46
C PHE A 260 9.63 -6.85 -6.00
N GLY A 261 9.37 -6.06 -7.05
CA GLY A 261 8.10 -5.97 -7.78
C GLY A 261 6.89 -5.59 -6.93
N PHE A 262 7.11 -4.96 -5.78
CA PHE A 262 6.03 -4.23 -5.12
C PHE A 262 5.73 -2.98 -5.92
N VAL A 263 4.48 -2.55 -5.91
CA VAL A 263 4.02 -1.30 -6.53
C VAL A 263 3.35 -0.40 -5.50
N PRO A 264 3.40 0.93 -5.67
CA PRO A 264 2.65 1.88 -4.86
C PRO A 264 1.18 1.49 -4.73
N LEU A 265 0.66 1.47 -3.50
CA LEU A 265 -0.79 1.41 -3.29
C LEU A 265 -1.39 2.80 -3.41
N LEU A 266 -2.32 2.98 -4.35
CA LEU A 266 -2.96 4.27 -4.69
C LEU A 266 -4.44 4.33 -4.30
N ASP A 267 -4.92 3.33 -3.58
CA ASP A 267 -6.31 3.21 -3.17
C ASP A 267 -6.67 4.15 -2.00
N PHE A 268 -6.18 5.40 -1.95
CA PHE A 268 -6.66 6.39 -0.98
C PHE A 268 -6.38 7.82 -1.47
N PRO A 269 -7.21 8.81 -1.08
CA PRO A 269 -7.00 10.20 -1.45
C PRO A 269 -5.61 10.70 -1.01
N GLY A 270 -4.90 11.40 -1.90
CA GLY A 270 -3.57 11.96 -1.64
C GLY A 270 -2.40 10.96 -1.76
N ALA A 271 -2.67 9.66 -1.97
CA ALA A 271 -1.63 8.65 -2.15
C ALA A 271 -0.63 9.03 -3.25
N GLU A 272 -1.15 9.50 -4.38
CA GLU A 272 -0.35 9.85 -5.54
C GLU A 272 0.56 11.05 -5.28
N ASP A 273 0.06 12.11 -4.65
CA ASP A 273 0.86 13.29 -4.35
C ASP A 273 2.08 12.92 -3.49
N VAL A 274 1.86 12.06 -2.49
CA VAL A 274 2.92 11.51 -1.63
C VAL A 274 3.89 10.63 -2.43
N TRP A 275 3.40 9.78 -3.34
CA TRP A 275 4.25 8.94 -4.18
C TRP A 275 5.01 9.70 -5.27
N ARG A 276 4.46 10.81 -5.78
CA ARG A 276 5.14 11.71 -6.70
C ARG A 276 6.34 12.39 -6.05
N GLU A 277 6.25 12.73 -4.76
CA GLU A 277 7.41 13.22 -3.99
C GLU A 277 8.53 12.16 -3.92
N VAL A 278 8.16 10.89 -3.75
CA VAL A 278 9.13 9.78 -3.78
C VAL A 278 9.73 9.64 -5.18
N ALA A 279 8.91 9.63 -6.24
CA ALA A 279 9.36 9.48 -7.62
C ALA A 279 10.28 10.62 -8.09
N ALA A 280 10.08 11.84 -7.57
CA ALA A 280 10.95 12.98 -7.84
C ALA A 280 12.38 12.78 -7.27
N ASN A 281 12.53 12.01 -6.20
CA ASN A 281 13.79 11.82 -5.48
C ASN A 281 14.39 10.40 -5.66
N LEU A 282 13.64 9.46 -6.22
CA LEU A 282 14.07 8.08 -6.44
C LEU A 282 13.71 7.65 -7.87
N TYR A 283 14.72 7.41 -8.70
CA TYR A 283 14.50 6.76 -9.99
C TYR A 283 14.20 5.27 -9.82
N HIS A 284 13.15 4.79 -10.50
CA HIS A 284 12.85 3.38 -10.65
C HIS A 284 11.95 3.16 -11.88
N PRO A 285 12.10 2.08 -12.66
CA PRO A 285 11.25 1.79 -13.82
C PRO A 285 9.75 1.82 -13.52
N THR A 286 9.33 1.35 -12.33
CA THR A 286 7.92 1.43 -11.89
C THR A 286 7.35 2.86 -11.93
N PHE A 287 8.16 3.88 -11.65
CA PHE A 287 7.68 5.27 -11.73
C PHE A 287 7.63 5.79 -13.18
N VAL A 288 8.43 5.23 -14.09
CA VAL A 288 8.33 5.47 -15.53
C VAL A 288 7.06 4.83 -16.09
N ASP A 289 6.77 3.58 -15.71
CA ASP A 289 5.55 2.86 -16.09
C ASP A 289 4.27 3.57 -15.61
N LEU A 290 4.37 4.28 -14.47
CA LEU A 290 3.31 5.11 -13.90
C LEU A 290 3.24 6.52 -14.51
N GLY A 291 4.18 6.91 -15.38
CA GLY A 291 4.22 8.24 -15.99
C GLY A 291 4.62 9.37 -15.04
N TRP A 292 5.29 9.05 -13.93
CA TRP A 292 5.75 10.03 -12.93
C TRP A 292 7.23 10.41 -13.07
N ARG A 293 7.95 9.76 -13.99
CA ARG A 293 9.38 9.95 -14.24
C ARG A 293 9.65 9.71 -15.72
N ASP A 294 10.51 10.50 -16.32
CA ASP A 294 11.00 10.22 -17.67
C ASP A 294 11.97 9.02 -17.67
N PRO A 295 12.03 8.23 -18.76
CA PRO A 295 13.07 7.24 -18.96
C PRO A 295 14.46 7.88 -18.90
N GLU A 296 15.44 7.16 -18.35
CA GLU A 296 16.88 7.54 -18.41
C GLU A 296 17.45 7.54 -19.83
#